data_AF-A3QDR5-F1
#
_entry.id   AF-A3QDR5-F1
#
_cell.length_a   1.000
_cell.length_b   1.000
_cell.length_c   1.000
_cell.angle_alpha   90.00
_cell.angle_beta   90.00
_cell.angle_gamma   90.00
#
_symmetry.space_group_name_H-M   'P 1'
#
loop_
_entity.id
_entity.type
_entity.pdbx_description
1 polymer ?
#
loop_
_entity_poly.entity_id
_entity_poly.type
_entity_poly.pdbx_seq_one_letter_code
_entity_poly.pdbx_strand_id
1 'polypeptide(L)'
;MRKTLTLSLFALMANSAVAAPSEAELAFNKEVLECAAYYQIASETISGMNAPQMKPVGERLKQSGEDAVTLAKKYQDADKVEQQLAATVAEQKASLPSNHNLGSLMNRYKGPCQKLMANPQERLDYWIMATM
;
A
#
# COMPACT_ATOMS: atom_id res chain seq x y z
N MET A 1 -39.33 -42.51 -32.30
CA MET A 1 -37.88 -42.36 -32.50
C MET A 1 -37.46 -40.99 -31.98
N ARG A 2 -36.92 -40.90 -30.75
CA ARG A 2 -36.48 -39.64 -30.12
C ARG A 2 -34.99 -39.46 -30.37
N LYS A 3 -34.62 -38.47 -31.17
CA LYS A 3 -33.22 -38.06 -31.42
C LYS A 3 -32.78 -37.16 -30.26
N THR A 4 -31.98 -37.69 -29.36
CA THR A 4 -31.29 -36.94 -28.30
C THR A 4 -30.14 -36.18 -28.93
N LEU A 5 -30.26 -34.86 -29.05
CA LEU A 5 -29.20 -33.96 -29.49
C LEU A 5 -28.46 -33.47 -28.24
N THR A 6 -27.44 -34.20 -27.81
CA THR A 6 -26.52 -33.75 -26.75
C THR A 6 -25.56 -32.71 -27.33
N LEU A 7 -25.89 -31.43 -27.13
CA LEU A 7 -25.04 -30.30 -27.43
C LEU A 7 -24.01 -30.15 -26.29
N SER A 8 -22.82 -30.70 -26.48
CA SER A 8 -21.71 -30.56 -25.54
C SER A 8 -21.20 -29.12 -25.54
N LEU A 9 -21.56 -28.36 -24.49
CA LEU A 9 -21.09 -27.01 -24.23
C LEU A 9 -19.64 -27.06 -23.73
N PHE A 10 -18.67 -26.82 -24.63
CA PHE A 10 -17.27 -26.64 -24.27
C PHE A 10 -17.13 -25.29 -23.54
N ALA A 11 -17.09 -25.33 -22.21
CA ALA A 11 -16.76 -24.18 -21.39
C ALA A 11 -15.27 -23.87 -21.56
N LEU A 12 -14.94 -22.84 -22.36
CA LEU A 12 -13.61 -22.23 -22.34
C LEU A 12 -13.42 -21.58 -20.96
N MET A 13 -12.65 -22.22 -20.10
CA MET A 13 -12.07 -21.58 -18.93
C MET A 13 -11.01 -20.58 -19.43
N ALA A 14 -11.41 -19.32 -19.58
CA ALA A 14 -10.47 -18.22 -19.74
C ALA A 14 -9.75 -18.04 -18.40
N ASN A 15 -8.59 -18.69 -18.24
CA ASN A 15 -7.64 -18.34 -17.20
C ASN A 15 -7.17 -16.90 -17.48
N SER A 16 -7.76 -15.93 -16.79
CA SER A 16 -7.23 -14.58 -16.71
C SER A 16 -5.89 -14.64 -16.00
N ALA A 17 -4.81 -14.88 -16.75
CA ALA A 17 -3.47 -14.70 -16.24
C ALA A 17 -3.34 -13.22 -15.85
N VAL A 18 -3.36 -12.94 -14.55
CA VAL A 18 -2.99 -11.63 -14.03
C VAL A 18 -1.54 -11.42 -14.46
N ALA A 19 -1.30 -10.40 -15.29
CA ALA A 19 0.04 -10.08 -15.72
C ALA A 19 0.90 -9.79 -14.50
N ALA A 20 2.15 -10.27 -14.50
CA ALA A 20 3.08 -9.93 -13.44
C ALA A 20 3.25 -8.39 -13.37
N PRO A 21 3.42 -7.80 -12.18
CA PRO A 21 3.57 -6.36 -12.04
C PRO A 21 4.79 -5.86 -12.81
N SER A 22 4.64 -4.73 -13.50
CA SER A 22 5.73 -4.03 -14.19
C SER A 22 6.73 -3.42 -13.20
N GLU A 23 7.94 -3.08 -13.67
CA GLU A 23 8.95 -2.41 -12.83
C GLU A 23 8.44 -1.07 -12.25
N ALA A 24 7.68 -0.31 -13.04
CA ALA A 24 7.03 0.92 -12.60
C ALA A 24 6.05 0.66 -11.45
N GLU A 25 5.20 -0.36 -11.57
CA GLU A 25 4.26 -0.75 -10.52
C GLU A 25 4.99 -1.23 -9.27
N LEU A 26 6.09 -1.98 -9.40
CA LEU A 26 6.90 -2.40 -8.26
C LEU A 26 7.54 -1.21 -7.53
N ALA A 27 8.09 -0.24 -8.27
CA ALA A 27 8.71 0.96 -7.70
C ALA A 27 7.67 1.87 -7.04
N PHE A 28 6.52 2.07 -7.69
CA PHE A 28 5.37 2.77 -7.12
C PHE A 28 4.89 2.08 -5.84
N ASN A 29 4.73 0.75 -5.85
CA ASN A 29 4.22 0.02 -4.70
C ASN A 29 5.16 0.11 -3.50
N LYS A 30 6.47 0.16 -3.74
CA LYS A 30 7.45 0.38 -2.68
C LYS A 30 7.20 1.71 -1.96
N GLU A 31 6.96 2.80 -2.69
CA GLU A 31 6.68 4.10 -2.08
C GLU A 31 5.32 4.14 -1.36
N VAL A 32 4.30 3.49 -1.93
CA VAL A 32 3.01 3.32 -1.26
C VAL A 32 3.19 2.61 0.09
N LEU A 33 4.01 1.56 0.12
CA LEU A 33 4.32 0.81 1.35
C LEU A 33 5.15 1.61 2.35
N GLU A 34 6.07 2.46 1.90
CA GLU A 34 6.76 3.42 2.77
C GLU A 34 5.77 4.41 3.41
N CYS A 35 4.75 4.83 2.66
CA CYS A 35 3.69 5.68 3.19
C CYS A 35 2.77 4.95 4.16
N ALA A 36 2.38 3.71 3.85
CA ALA A 36 1.60 2.87 4.76
C ALA A 36 2.35 2.66 6.09
N ALA A 37 3.65 2.34 6.03
CA ALA A 37 4.49 2.17 7.20
C ALA A 37 4.58 3.46 8.04
N TYR A 38 4.80 4.60 7.39
CA TYR A 38 4.85 5.90 8.07
C TYR A 38 3.53 6.20 8.81
N TYR A 39 2.39 6.02 8.13
CA TYR A 39 1.08 6.27 8.73
C TYR A 39 0.79 5.31 9.89
N GLN A 40 1.15 4.03 9.75
CA GLN A 40 1.03 3.05 10.82
C GLN A 40 1.86 3.47 12.05
N ILE A 41 3.16 3.73 11.88
CA ILE A 41 4.06 4.13 12.97
C ILE A 41 3.55 5.41 13.64
N ALA A 42 3.14 6.41 12.85
CA ALA A 42 2.64 7.67 13.36
C ALA A 42 1.34 7.50 14.15
N SER A 43 0.40 6.69 13.65
CA SER A 43 -0.87 6.41 14.34
C SER A 43 -0.67 5.64 15.65
N GLU A 44 0.20 4.62 15.66
CA GLU A 44 0.57 3.84 16.86
C GLU A 44 1.20 4.74 17.91
N THR A 45 2.15 5.59 17.49
CA THR A 45 2.87 6.50 18.38
C THR A 45 1.91 7.52 18.99
N ILE A 46 1.03 8.14 18.19
CA ILE A 46 0.04 9.10 18.68
C ILE A 46 -0.97 8.44 19.62
N SER A 47 -1.43 7.23 19.30
CA SER A 47 -2.37 6.49 20.15
C SER A 47 -1.75 6.09 21.50
N GLY A 48 -0.43 5.89 21.54
CA GLY A 48 0.32 5.64 22.77
C GLY A 48 0.59 6.90 23.61
N MET A 49 0.24 8.10 23.12
CA MET A 49 0.37 9.33 23.89
C MET A 49 -0.80 9.50 24.86
N ASN A 50 -0.53 10.00 26.07
CA ASN A 50 -1.57 10.45 26.99
C ASN A 50 -2.12 11.83 26.59
N ALA A 51 -2.63 11.95 25.36
CA ALA A 51 -3.09 13.21 24.75
C ALA A 51 -4.44 13.02 24.04
N PRO A 52 -5.58 13.08 24.77
CA PRO A 52 -6.92 12.82 24.22
C PRO A 52 -7.28 13.66 22.98
N GLN A 53 -6.80 14.91 22.92
CA GLN A 53 -7.00 15.82 21.79
C GLN A 53 -6.36 15.32 20.48
N MET A 54 -5.39 14.42 20.56
CA MET A 54 -4.69 13.84 19.40
C MET A 54 -5.35 12.55 18.90
N LYS A 55 -6.33 11.99 19.61
CA LYS A 55 -7.02 10.75 19.22
C LYS A 55 -7.58 10.81 17.77
N PRO A 56 -8.29 11.88 17.35
CA PRO A 56 -8.77 11.95 15.96
C PRO A 56 -7.65 12.01 14.92
N VAL A 57 -6.47 12.51 15.29
CA VAL A 57 -5.29 12.51 14.40
C VAL A 57 -4.77 11.09 14.23
N GLY A 58 -4.63 10.35 15.33
CA GLY A 58 -4.22 8.94 15.29
C GLY A 58 -5.16 8.09 14.44
N GLU A 59 -6.47 8.27 14.60
CA GLU A 59 -7.50 7.55 13.82
C GLU A 59 -7.42 7.86 12.32
N ARG A 60 -7.26 9.14 11.94
CA ARG A 60 -7.09 9.51 10.52
C ARG A 60 -5.83 8.93 9.91
N LEU A 61 -4.72 8.93 10.64
CA LEU A 61 -3.47 8.34 10.15
C LEU A 61 -3.59 6.83 10.01
N LYS A 62 -4.26 6.16 10.96
CA LYS A 62 -4.55 4.74 10.84
C LYS A 62 -5.32 4.44 9.55
N GLN A 63 -6.39 5.20 9.27
CA GLN A 63 -7.15 5.06 8.03
C GLN A 63 -6.27 5.31 6.80
N SER A 64 -5.44 6.34 6.80
CA SER A 64 -4.51 6.62 5.69
C SER A 64 -3.52 5.46 5.44
N GLY A 65 -3.10 4.76 6.50
CA GLY A 65 -2.31 3.54 6.39
C GLY A 65 -3.08 2.40 5.73
N GLU A 66 -4.32 2.16 6.15
CA GLU A 66 -5.21 1.14 5.58
C GLU A 66 -5.53 1.41 4.09
N ASP A 67 -5.75 2.68 3.74
CA ASP A 67 -5.98 3.13 2.36
C ASP A 67 -4.74 2.91 1.49
N ALA A 68 -3.55 3.19 2.01
CA ALA A 68 -2.28 2.93 1.32
C ALA A 68 -2.05 1.43 1.11
N VAL A 69 -2.35 0.58 2.09
CA VAL A 69 -2.29 -0.89 1.92
C VAL A 69 -3.28 -1.36 0.86
N THR A 70 -4.50 -0.82 0.87
CA THR A 70 -5.53 -1.13 -0.14
C THR A 70 -5.09 -0.74 -1.54
N LEU A 71 -4.45 0.43 -1.68
CA LEU A 71 -3.83 0.85 -2.93
C LEU A 71 -2.72 -0.12 -3.36
N ALA A 72 -1.87 -0.54 -2.42
CA ALA A 72 -0.75 -1.42 -2.74
C ALA A 72 -1.19 -2.81 -3.23
N LYS A 73 -2.30 -3.32 -2.67
CA LYS A 73 -2.92 -4.60 -3.07
C LYS A 73 -3.53 -4.59 -4.48
N LYS A 74 -3.62 -3.43 -5.14
CA LYS A 74 -4.01 -3.36 -6.56
C LYS A 74 -2.90 -3.80 -7.51
N TYR A 75 -1.65 -3.70 -7.08
CA TYR A 75 -0.47 -3.90 -7.92
C TYR A 75 0.33 -5.14 -7.53
N GLN A 76 0.05 -5.76 -6.38
CA GLN A 76 0.72 -6.96 -5.91
C GLN A 76 -0.22 -7.82 -5.05
N ASP A 77 0.09 -9.11 -4.94
CA ASP A 77 -0.64 -10.04 -4.09
C ASP A 77 -0.67 -9.59 -2.62
N ALA A 78 -1.80 -9.82 -1.96
CA ALA A 78 -2.03 -9.37 -0.59
C ALA A 78 -0.96 -9.86 0.40
N ASP A 79 -0.58 -11.15 0.33
CA ASP A 79 0.43 -11.74 1.20
C ASP A 79 1.81 -11.07 1.01
N LYS A 80 2.14 -10.72 -0.24
CA LYS A 80 3.39 -10.04 -0.57
C LYS A 80 3.39 -8.60 -0.06
N VAL A 81 2.27 -7.90 -0.23
CA VAL A 81 2.09 -6.54 0.31
C VAL A 81 2.24 -6.54 1.83
N GLU A 82 1.63 -7.49 2.53
CA GLU A 82 1.70 -7.58 3.99
C GLU A 82 3.11 -7.93 4.49
N GLN A 83 3.79 -8.86 3.83
CA GLN A 83 5.20 -9.17 4.12
C GLN A 83 6.10 -7.95 3.93
N GLN A 84 5.95 -7.24 2.81
CA GLN A 84 6.76 -6.06 2.52
C GLN A 84 6.44 -4.91 3.47
N LEU A 85 5.17 -4.69 3.81
CA LEU A 85 4.77 -3.70 4.81
C LEU A 85 5.46 -3.96 6.15
N ALA A 86 5.43 -5.20 6.63
CA ALA A 86 6.07 -5.57 7.90
C ALA A 86 7.59 -5.27 7.89
N ALA A 87 8.26 -5.58 6.77
CA ALA A 87 9.67 -5.26 6.59
C ALA A 87 9.93 -3.74 6.57
N THR A 88 9.12 -2.98 5.83
CA THR A 88 9.24 -1.52 5.74
C THR A 88 8.96 -0.83 7.07
N VAL A 89 7.98 -1.31 7.84
CA VAL A 89 7.72 -0.83 9.21
C VAL A 89 8.94 -1.08 10.11
N ALA A 90 9.53 -2.28 10.06
CA ALA A 90 10.72 -2.60 10.83
C ALA A 90 11.90 -1.70 10.45
N GLU A 91 12.13 -1.47 9.16
CA GLU A 91 13.19 -0.58 8.64
C GLU A 91 12.99 0.87 9.11
N GLN A 92 11.78 1.42 8.96
CA GLN A 92 11.50 2.78 9.39
C GLN A 92 11.63 2.93 10.91
N LYS A 93 11.15 1.96 11.70
CA LYS A 93 11.33 1.96 13.17
C LYS A 93 12.82 1.90 13.55
N ALA A 94 13.63 1.09 12.85
CA ALA A 94 15.07 1.00 13.09
C ALA A 94 15.81 2.31 12.75
N SER A 95 15.27 3.14 11.84
CA SER A 95 15.83 4.45 11.50
C SER A 95 15.54 5.54 12.53
N LEU A 96 14.64 5.29 13.50
CA LEU A 96 14.26 6.28 14.51
C LEU A 96 15.30 6.37 15.64
N PRO A 97 15.64 7.59 16.09
CA PRO A 97 16.51 7.77 17.26
C PRO A 97 15.83 7.29 18.57
N SER A 98 14.50 7.28 18.59
CA SER A 98 13.69 6.64 19.64
C SER A 98 12.27 6.38 19.13
N ASN A 99 11.60 5.38 19.69
CA ASN A 99 10.24 4.98 19.30
C ASN A 99 9.15 6.04 19.57
N HIS A 100 9.49 7.14 20.24
CA HIS A 100 8.57 8.24 20.56
C HIS A 100 8.82 9.50 19.73
N ASN A 101 9.87 9.51 18.91
CA ASN A 101 10.23 10.68 18.11
C ASN A 101 9.87 10.47 16.63
N LEU A 102 8.71 10.96 16.23
CA LEU A 102 8.26 10.92 14.83
C LEU A 102 8.93 11.97 13.93
N GLY A 103 9.70 12.92 14.47
CA GLY A 103 10.17 14.11 13.74
C GLY A 103 10.90 13.76 12.44
N SER A 104 11.81 12.78 12.50
CA SER A 104 12.56 12.31 11.32
C SER A 104 11.65 11.71 10.25
N LEU A 105 10.69 10.87 10.65
CA LEU A 105 9.74 10.25 9.72
C LEU A 105 8.76 11.29 9.15
N MET A 106 8.26 12.22 9.97
CA MET A 106 7.38 13.28 9.52
C MET A 106 8.07 14.16 8.47
N ASN A 107 9.32 14.54 8.70
CA ASN A 107 10.08 15.36 7.74
C ASN A 107 10.29 14.63 6.42
N ARG A 108 10.51 13.31 6.46
CA ARG A 108 10.76 12.50 5.25
C ARG A 108 9.48 12.15 4.50
N TYR A 109 8.43 11.73 5.20
CA TYR A 109 7.28 11.06 4.59
C TYR A 109 6.00 11.88 4.57
N LYS A 110 5.79 12.85 5.48
CA LYS A 110 4.49 13.54 5.59
C LYS A 110 4.05 14.19 4.27
N GLY A 111 4.88 15.08 3.73
CA GLY A 111 4.56 15.80 2.48
C GLY A 111 4.48 14.86 1.27
N PRO A 112 5.51 14.04 1.01
CA PRO A 112 5.51 13.10 -0.11
C PRO A 112 4.32 12.12 -0.08
N CYS A 113 3.99 11.56 1.08
CA CYS A 113 2.88 10.62 1.21
C CYS A 113 1.52 11.30 1.07
N GLN A 114 1.37 12.55 1.52
CA GLN A 114 0.15 13.32 1.25
C GLN A 114 -0.02 13.56 -0.26
N LYS A 115 1.06 13.91 -0.97
CA LYS A 115 1.02 14.11 -2.42
C LYS A 115 0.70 12.80 -3.15
N LEU A 116 1.39 11.71 -2.81
CA LEU A 116 1.21 10.40 -3.42
C LEU A 116 -0.23 9.90 -3.22
N MET A 117 -0.75 9.95 -1.99
CA MET A 117 -2.10 9.46 -1.71
C MET A 117 -3.20 10.33 -2.31
N ALA A 118 -2.95 11.63 -2.53
CA ALA A 118 -3.89 12.51 -3.21
C ALA A 118 -3.94 12.24 -4.73
N ASN A 119 -2.80 11.94 -5.36
CA ASN A 119 -2.69 11.72 -6.81
C ASN A 119 -1.85 10.47 -7.13
N PRO A 120 -2.34 9.26 -6.81
CA PRO A 120 -1.56 8.03 -6.99
C PRO A 120 -1.24 7.75 -8.46
N GLN A 121 -2.15 8.08 -9.37
CA GLN A 121 -1.92 7.91 -10.81
C GLN A 121 -0.78 8.79 -11.32
N GLU A 122 -0.72 10.07 -10.93
CA GLU A 122 0.39 10.97 -11.30
C GLU A 122 1.74 10.38 -10.83
N ARG A 123 1.76 9.76 -9.65
CA ARG A 123 2.99 9.15 -9.13
C ARG A 123 3.35 7.84 -9.84
N LEU A 124 2.37 7.04 -10.23
CA LEU A 124 2.60 5.86 -11.07
C LEU A 124 3.11 6.26 -12.46
N ASP A 125 2.54 7.29 -13.07
CA ASP A 125 2.96 7.79 -14.39
C ASP A 125 4.42 8.25 -14.37
N TYR A 126 4.86 8.89 -13.27
CA TYR A 126 6.29 9.18 -13.07
C TYR A 126 7.14 7.92 -13.14
N TRP A 127 6.73 6.84 -12.46
CA TRP A 127 7.50 5.60 -12.44
C TRP A 127 7.51 4.92 -13.80
N ILE A 128 6.39 4.96 -14.54
CA ILE A 128 6.34 4.51 -15.94
C ILE A 128 7.39 5.25 -16.77
N MET A 129 7.49 6.57 -16.63
CA MET A 129 8.51 7.35 -17.33
C MET A 129 9.95 7.07 -16.86
N ALA A 130 10.13 6.80 -15.57
CA ALA A 130 11.44 6.61 -14.96
C ALA A 130 12.03 5.20 -15.18
N THR A 131 11.18 4.21 -15.44
CA THR A 131 11.58 2.80 -15.69
C THR A 131 11.45 2.40 -17.17
N MET A 132 11.18 3.35 -18.06
CA MET A 132 11.21 3.13 -19.51
C MET A 132 12.63 3.09 -20.07
#